data_AF-A0A6I9MVI6-F1
#
_entry.id   AF-A0A6I9MVI6-F1
#
_cell.length_a   1.000
_cell.length_b   1.000
_cell.length_c   1.000
_cell.angle_alpha   90.00
_cell.angle_beta   90.00
_cell.angle_gamma   90.00
#
_symmetry.space_group_name_H-M   'P 1'
#
loop_
_entity.id
_entity.type
_entity.pdbx_description
1 polymer ?
#
loop_
_entity_poly.entity_id
_entity_poly.type
_entity_poly.pdbx_seq_one_letter_code
_entity_poly.pdbx_strand_id
1 'polypeptide(L)'
;MNEQGVIYRGSNNYIFSLAWDFGQFEDNMVDICLRMLDRNLKHAKDYADDVSARCNPIYVSRVVSAMINSVDDRGVLAGNWSPPYVGGQNPTHWSGSYPILRQWYNLGSHPVKFGQCWVFAGVMCSVMRLLGIPCRVVINFKSAHNTNSNLTIDEYHSDYGVAKKTSPDSIWNFHVWTEA
;
A
#
# COMPACT_ATOMS: atom_id res chain seq x y z
N MET A 1 5.96 2.09 -21.33
CA MET A 1 5.89 2.31 -19.86
C MET A 1 6.50 1.09 -19.18
N ASN A 2 7.26 1.23 -18.09
CA ASN A 2 7.99 0.10 -17.49
C ASN A 2 7.10 -0.70 -16.50
N GLU A 3 7.07 -2.03 -16.61
CA GLU A 3 6.31 -2.94 -15.73
C GLU A 3 7.19 -3.59 -14.67
N GLN A 4 8.51 -3.65 -14.87
CA GLN A 4 9.43 -4.17 -13.89
C GLN A 4 10.06 -3.03 -13.08
N GLY A 5 10.00 -3.17 -11.76
CA GLY A 5 10.49 -2.19 -10.80
C GLY A 5 11.46 -2.78 -9.78
N VAL A 6 12.04 -1.87 -9.01
CA VAL A 6 12.83 -2.20 -7.83
C VAL A 6 12.24 -1.46 -6.64
N ILE A 7 12.03 -2.18 -5.55
CA ILE A 7 11.66 -1.59 -4.26
C ILE A 7 12.79 -1.86 -3.26
N TYR A 8 13.34 -0.81 -2.67
CA TYR A 8 14.40 -0.94 -1.67
C TYR A 8 13.81 -1.26 -0.29
N ARG A 9 14.48 -2.13 0.46
CA ARG A 9 14.09 -2.57 1.81
C ARG A 9 15.33 -2.76 2.69
N GLY A 10 15.11 -3.07 3.97
CA GLY A 10 16.17 -3.39 4.92
C GLY A 10 16.29 -2.35 6.02
N SER A 11 17.50 -1.88 6.28
CA SER A 11 17.76 -0.81 7.25
C SER A 11 18.69 0.23 6.62
N ASN A 12 18.84 1.38 7.29
CA ASN A 12 19.79 2.42 6.85
C ASN A 12 21.24 1.91 6.77
N ASN A 13 21.58 0.84 7.50
CA ASN A 13 22.91 0.25 7.51
C ASN A 13 23.07 -0.87 6.47
N TYR A 14 21.97 -1.48 6.04
CA TYR A 14 21.97 -2.57 5.07
C TYR A 14 20.74 -2.49 4.17
N ILE A 15 20.92 -1.84 3.03
CA ILE A 15 19.88 -1.62 2.01
C ILE A 15 19.98 -2.75 0.98
N PHE A 16 18.87 -3.41 0.69
CA PHE A 16 18.78 -4.38 -0.39
C PHE A 16 17.58 -4.12 -1.30
N SER A 17 17.72 -4.50 -2.55
CA SER A 17 16.70 -4.37 -3.59
C SER A 17 15.79 -5.60 -3.65
N LEU A 18 14.51 -5.37 -3.81
CA LEU A 18 13.52 -6.36 -4.21
C LEU A 18 13.09 -6.05 -5.66
N ALA A 19 13.20 -7.02 -6.56
CA ALA A 19 12.53 -6.93 -7.85
C ALA A 19 11.01 -7.02 -7.64
N TRP A 20 10.26 -6.09 -8.23
CA TRP A 20 8.81 -6.04 -8.15
C TRP A 20 8.20 -5.96 -9.54
N ASP A 21 7.30 -6.87 -9.86
CA ASP A 21 6.53 -6.83 -11.09
C ASP A 21 5.23 -6.03 -10.89
N PHE A 22 5.15 -4.86 -11.51
CA PHE A 22 3.96 -4.04 -11.45
C PHE A 22 2.82 -4.63 -12.30
N GLY A 23 3.11 -5.32 -13.41
CA GLY A 23 2.13 -6.00 -14.26
C GLY A 23 0.91 -5.15 -14.63
N GLN A 24 1.10 -3.86 -14.92
CA GLN A 24 -0.04 -2.97 -15.18
C GLN A 24 -0.77 -3.29 -16.50
N PHE A 25 -0.16 -4.02 -17.43
CA PHE A 25 -0.77 -4.41 -18.71
C PHE A 25 -1.18 -5.89 -18.76
N GLU A 26 -1.19 -6.57 -17.62
CA GLU A 26 -1.69 -7.94 -17.50
C GLU A 26 -3.21 -8.03 -17.75
N ASP A 27 -3.68 -9.23 -18.08
CA ASP A 27 -5.07 -9.48 -18.44
C ASP A 27 -6.07 -9.01 -17.36
N ASN A 28 -7.17 -8.38 -17.78
CA ASN A 28 -8.23 -7.82 -16.94
C ASN A 28 -7.78 -6.66 -16.01
N MET A 29 -6.55 -6.17 -16.08
CA MET A 29 -6.10 -5.07 -15.21
C MET A 29 -6.97 -3.82 -15.34
N VAL A 30 -7.47 -3.52 -16.55
CA VAL A 30 -8.42 -2.42 -16.79
C VAL A 30 -9.70 -2.63 -15.99
N ASP A 31 -10.34 -3.79 -16.10
CA ASP A 31 -11.57 -4.11 -15.37
C ASP A 31 -11.36 -4.13 -13.86
N ILE A 32 -10.20 -4.60 -13.40
CA ILE A 32 -9.85 -4.61 -11.98
C ILE A 32 -9.76 -3.18 -11.45
N CYS A 33 -9.08 -2.29 -12.16
CA CYS A 33 -8.91 -0.90 -11.72
C CYS A 33 -10.22 -0.11 -11.81
N LEU A 34 -11.04 -0.33 -12.85
CA LEU A 34 -12.38 0.27 -12.93
C LEU A 34 -13.29 -0.23 -11.81
N ARG A 35 -13.29 -1.54 -11.53
CA ARG A 35 -14.01 -2.10 -10.37
C ARG A 35 -13.55 -1.49 -9.05
N MET A 36 -12.25 -1.25 -8.89
CA MET A 36 -11.73 -0.57 -7.70
C MET A 36 -12.32 0.82 -7.53
N LEU A 37 -12.40 1.61 -8.61
CA LEU A 37 -13.04 2.92 -8.58
C LEU A 37 -14.53 2.81 -8.25
N ASP A 38 -15.26 1.83 -8.78
CA ASP A 38 -16.70 1.68 -8.53
C ASP A 38 -17.03 1.11 -7.14
N ARG A 39 -16.05 0.52 -6.45
CA ARG A 39 -16.23 -0.08 -5.11
C ARG A 39 -15.92 0.88 -3.96
N ASN A 40 -15.48 2.10 -4.26
CA ASN A 40 -15.13 3.07 -3.23
C ASN A 40 -16.35 3.65 -2.50
N LEU A 41 -16.16 4.10 -1.25
CA LEU A 41 -17.27 4.60 -0.42
C LEU A 41 -17.98 5.82 -1.01
N LYS A 42 -17.28 6.68 -1.74
CA LYS A 42 -17.87 7.87 -2.40
C LYS A 42 -18.79 7.44 -3.54
N HIS A 43 -18.38 6.44 -4.32
CA HIS A 43 -19.24 5.88 -5.37
C HIS A 43 -20.52 5.25 -4.80
N ALA A 44 -20.40 4.53 -3.68
CA ALA A 44 -21.57 3.96 -2.99
C ALA A 44 -22.52 5.03 -2.43
N LYS A 45 -22.00 6.21 -2.08
CA LYS A 45 -22.77 7.34 -1.55
C LYS A 45 -23.46 8.14 -2.67
N ASP A 46 -22.71 8.49 -3.72
CA ASP A 46 -23.20 9.21 -4.89
C ASP A 46 -22.35 8.83 -6.11
N TYR A 47 -22.88 7.94 -6.93
CA TYR A 47 -22.16 7.42 -8.10
C TYR A 47 -21.96 8.50 -9.18
N ALA A 48 -22.88 9.45 -9.32
CA ALA A 48 -22.83 10.46 -10.36
C ALA A 48 -21.76 11.50 -10.02
N ASP A 49 -21.73 11.96 -8.77
CA ASP A 49 -20.68 12.86 -8.27
C ASP A 49 -19.30 12.19 -8.37
N ASP A 50 -19.16 10.95 -7.87
CA ASP A 50 -17.90 10.21 -7.93
C ASP A 50 -17.39 10.06 -9.36
N VAL A 51 -18.24 9.62 -10.31
CA VAL A 51 -17.84 9.44 -11.71
C VAL A 51 -17.44 10.77 -12.35
N SER A 52 -18.16 11.86 -12.07
CA SER A 52 -17.81 13.18 -12.59
C SER A 52 -16.46 13.68 -12.06
N ALA A 53 -16.14 13.37 -10.79
CA ALA A 53 -14.90 13.78 -10.12
C ALA A 53 -13.66 13.00 -10.61
N ARG A 54 -13.83 11.85 -11.29
CA ARG A 54 -12.72 11.04 -11.84
C ARG A 54 -11.92 11.75 -12.94
N CYS A 55 -12.37 12.90 -13.44
CA CYS A 55 -11.57 13.76 -14.32
C CYS A 55 -10.38 14.42 -13.61
N ASN A 56 -10.35 14.42 -12.28
CA ASN A 56 -9.28 15.02 -11.48
C ASN A 56 -8.29 13.94 -10.98
N PRO A 57 -7.01 13.96 -11.38
CA PRO A 57 -6.03 12.97 -10.94
C PRO A 57 -5.79 13.01 -9.43
N ILE A 58 -5.95 14.16 -8.78
CA ILE A 58 -5.85 14.29 -7.32
C ILE A 58 -6.98 13.51 -6.63
N TYR A 59 -8.19 13.57 -7.19
CA TYR A 59 -9.33 12.83 -6.67
C TYR A 59 -9.12 11.32 -6.82
N VAL A 60 -8.75 10.89 -8.04
CA VAL A 60 -8.46 9.48 -8.35
C VAL A 60 -7.36 8.94 -7.44
N SER A 61 -6.26 9.68 -7.27
CA SER A 61 -5.16 9.29 -6.38
C SER A 61 -5.62 9.04 -4.94
N ARG A 62 -6.50 9.91 -4.41
CA ARG A 62 -7.04 9.75 -3.06
C ARG A 62 -7.98 8.55 -2.94
N VAL A 63 -8.83 8.34 -3.95
CA VAL A 63 -9.72 7.16 -3.99
C VAL A 63 -8.91 5.87 -4.03
N VAL A 64 -7.92 5.79 -4.92
CA VAL A 64 -7.07 4.59 -5.05
C VAL A 64 -6.28 4.37 -3.76
N SER A 65 -5.65 5.40 -3.19
CA SER A 65 -4.92 5.29 -1.92
C SER A 65 -5.76 4.71 -0.78
N ALA A 66 -7.05 5.08 -0.70
CA ALA A 66 -7.97 4.51 0.28
C ALA A 66 -8.32 3.05 -0.08
N MET A 67 -8.63 2.79 -1.35
CA MET A 67 -9.04 1.48 -1.85
C MET A 67 -7.94 0.42 -1.86
N ILE A 68 -6.64 0.77 -1.84
CA ILE A 68 -5.59 -0.24 -1.69
C ILE A 68 -5.64 -0.86 -0.29
N ASN A 69 -6.10 -0.12 0.73
CA ASN A 69 -6.16 -0.58 2.11
C ASN A 69 -7.56 -1.09 2.51
N SER A 70 -7.63 -2.18 3.29
CA SER A 70 -8.90 -2.79 3.67
C SER A 70 -9.53 -2.26 4.96
N VAL A 71 -8.83 -1.45 5.75
CA VAL A 71 -9.21 -1.14 7.15
C VAL A 71 -10.53 -0.35 7.25
N ASP A 72 -10.93 0.37 6.21
CA ASP A 72 -12.16 1.19 6.23
C ASP A 72 -13.08 0.92 5.02
N ASP A 73 -12.49 0.79 3.83
CA ASP A 73 -13.25 0.81 2.56
C ASP A 73 -13.43 -0.58 1.94
N ARG A 74 -13.13 -1.65 2.69
CA ARG A 74 -13.07 -3.04 2.18
C ARG A 74 -12.21 -3.16 0.91
N GLY A 75 -11.11 -2.40 0.89
CA GLY A 75 -10.15 -2.34 -0.20
C GLY A 75 -9.33 -3.62 -0.43
N VAL A 76 -8.26 -3.49 -1.20
CA VAL A 76 -7.51 -4.61 -1.80
C VAL A 76 -6.76 -5.44 -0.75
N LEU A 77 -5.96 -4.82 0.11
CA LEU A 77 -5.01 -5.51 0.98
C LEU A 77 -5.35 -5.32 2.45
N ALA A 78 -5.29 -6.42 3.19
CA ALA A 78 -5.28 -6.42 4.65
C ALA A 78 -3.85 -6.37 5.17
N GLY A 79 -3.52 -5.34 5.96
CA GLY A 79 -2.20 -5.16 6.53
C GLY A 79 -1.92 -6.11 7.69
N ASN A 80 -0.72 -6.69 7.76
CA ASN A 80 -0.23 -7.38 8.95
C ASN A 80 1.29 -7.26 9.10
N TRP A 81 1.72 -6.67 10.21
CA TRP A 81 3.13 -6.37 10.51
C TRP A 81 3.78 -7.38 11.46
N SER A 82 3.04 -8.37 11.95
CA SER A 82 3.56 -9.37 12.88
C SER A 82 3.01 -10.76 12.60
N PRO A 83 3.85 -11.82 12.61
CA PRO A 83 3.37 -13.19 12.63
C PRO A 83 2.42 -13.45 13.83
N PRO A 84 1.51 -14.43 13.72
CA PRO A 84 1.38 -15.38 12.61
C PRO A 84 0.49 -14.85 11.46
N TYR A 85 0.86 -15.16 10.21
CA TYR A 85 0.12 -14.79 9.00
C TYR A 85 -1.00 -15.79 8.67
N VAL A 86 -1.83 -16.14 9.66
CA VAL A 86 -2.87 -17.18 9.51
C VAL A 86 -3.97 -16.73 8.53
N GLY A 87 -4.37 -17.63 7.63
CA GLY A 87 -5.44 -17.37 6.66
C GLY A 87 -5.04 -16.42 5.52
N GLY A 88 -3.74 -16.23 5.31
CA GLY A 88 -3.20 -15.41 4.22
C GLY A 88 -1.76 -15.78 3.88
N GLN A 89 -1.14 -14.96 3.05
CA GLN A 89 0.25 -15.10 2.63
C GLN A 89 1.17 -14.21 3.47
N ASN A 90 2.38 -14.69 3.75
CA ASN A 90 3.44 -13.86 4.32
C ASN A 90 3.73 -12.67 3.35
N PRO A 91 3.68 -11.41 3.82
CA PRO A 91 3.91 -10.23 2.98
C PRO A 91 5.23 -10.24 2.18
N THR A 92 6.26 -10.96 2.65
CA THR A 92 7.54 -11.06 1.94
C THR A 92 7.53 -11.99 0.74
N HIS A 93 6.49 -12.82 0.58
CA HIS A 93 6.35 -13.76 -0.54
C HIS A 93 5.87 -13.07 -1.83
N TRP A 94 5.19 -11.92 -1.71
CA TRP A 94 4.77 -11.17 -2.88
C TRP A 94 5.98 -10.62 -3.64
N SER A 95 5.97 -10.85 -4.95
CA SER A 95 6.95 -10.33 -5.91
C SER A 95 6.33 -9.43 -6.97
N GLY A 96 5.02 -9.19 -6.92
CA GLY A 96 4.33 -8.36 -7.90
C GLY A 96 2.88 -8.04 -7.52
N SER A 97 2.32 -7.04 -8.20
CA SER A 97 0.99 -6.49 -7.91
C SER A 97 -0.14 -7.28 -8.56
N TYR A 98 0.05 -7.77 -9.78
CA TYR A 98 -1.01 -8.44 -10.54
C TYR A 98 -1.61 -9.65 -9.82
N PRO A 99 -0.83 -10.58 -9.21
CA PRO A 99 -1.40 -11.70 -8.47
C PRO A 99 -2.34 -11.28 -7.34
N ILE A 100 -2.01 -10.18 -6.64
CA ILE A 100 -2.81 -9.61 -5.55
C ILE A 100 -4.11 -9.02 -6.10
N LEU A 101 -4.00 -8.17 -7.13
CA LEU A 101 -5.14 -7.49 -7.75
C LEU A 101 -6.13 -8.49 -8.38
N ARG A 102 -5.60 -9.50 -9.08
CA ARG A 102 -6.39 -10.60 -9.65
C ARG A 102 -7.06 -11.42 -8.56
N GLN A 103 -6.37 -11.73 -7.47
CA GLN A 103 -6.96 -12.45 -6.34
C GLN A 103 -8.10 -11.66 -5.69
N TRP A 104 -7.91 -10.37 -5.43
CA TRP A 104 -8.96 -9.48 -4.91
C TRP A 104 -10.19 -9.47 -5.83
N TYR A 105 -9.98 -9.34 -7.13
CA TYR A 105 -11.05 -9.34 -8.13
C TYR A 105 -11.83 -10.67 -8.15
N ASN A 106 -11.12 -11.80 -8.14
CA ASN A 106 -11.70 -13.14 -8.15
C ASN A 106 -12.45 -13.49 -6.85
N LEU A 107 -12.00 -12.95 -5.72
CA LEU A 107 -12.68 -13.08 -4.44
C LEU A 107 -13.92 -12.18 -4.33
N GLY A 108 -14.36 -11.54 -5.40
CA GLY A 108 -15.52 -10.64 -5.37
C GLY A 108 -15.23 -9.35 -4.59
N SER A 109 -14.01 -8.82 -4.69
CA SER A 109 -13.54 -7.62 -3.99
C SER A 109 -13.40 -7.79 -2.47
N HIS A 110 -13.13 -9.01 -1.99
CA HIS A 110 -12.77 -9.23 -0.58
C HIS A 110 -11.25 -9.04 -0.36
N PRO A 111 -10.83 -8.52 0.80
CA PRO A 111 -9.43 -8.21 1.07
C PRO A 111 -8.49 -9.42 0.94
N VAL A 112 -7.34 -9.19 0.29
CA VAL A 112 -6.24 -10.14 0.18
C VAL A 112 -5.33 -10.01 1.41
N LYS A 113 -5.09 -11.14 2.07
CA LYS A 113 -4.25 -11.24 3.26
C LYS A 113 -2.89 -11.81 2.86
N PHE A 114 -1.74 -11.23 3.20
CA PHE A 114 -1.50 -9.94 3.87
C PHE A 114 -0.52 -9.07 3.11
N GLY A 115 -0.54 -7.77 3.39
CA GLY A 115 0.41 -6.78 2.89
C GLY A 115 1.18 -6.07 4.00
N GLN A 116 2.33 -5.50 3.64
CA GLN A 116 3.09 -4.49 4.40
C GLN A 116 3.41 -3.32 3.49
N CYS A 117 3.96 -2.22 4.01
CA CYS A 117 4.08 -0.93 3.30
C CYS A 117 4.56 -1.03 1.83
N TRP A 118 5.59 -1.82 1.53
CA TRP A 118 6.07 -2.00 0.16
C TRP A 118 5.08 -2.72 -0.77
N VAL A 119 4.26 -3.63 -0.23
CA VAL A 119 3.21 -4.34 -0.97
C VAL A 119 2.11 -3.34 -1.34
N PHE A 120 1.69 -2.51 -0.38
CA PHE A 120 0.71 -1.44 -0.64
C PHE A 120 1.22 -0.47 -1.72
N ALA A 121 2.47 0.00 -1.59
CA ALA A 121 3.07 0.92 -2.54
C ALA A 121 3.25 0.29 -3.94
N GLY A 122 3.62 -1.00 -4.01
CA GLY A 122 3.71 -1.74 -5.27
C GLY A 122 2.38 -1.80 -6.00
N VAL A 123 1.31 -2.20 -5.30
CA VAL A 123 -0.05 -2.27 -5.86
C VAL A 123 -0.56 -0.88 -6.27
N MET A 124 -0.39 0.12 -5.41
CA MET A 124 -0.74 1.52 -5.73
C MET A 124 -0.05 1.97 -7.02
N CYS A 125 1.26 1.75 -7.14
CA CYS A 125 2.03 2.15 -8.32
C CYS A 125 1.52 1.48 -9.61
N SER A 126 1.17 0.19 -9.56
CA SER A 126 0.57 -0.51 -10.70
C SER A 126 -0.75 0.11 -11.15
N VAL A 127 -1.67 0.35 -10.21
CA VAL A 127 -3.00 0.91 -10.50
C VAL A 127 -2.87 2.33 -11.06
N MET A 128 -2.05 3.17 -10.44
CA MET A 128 -1.84 4.55 -10.88
C MET A 128 -1.25 4.62 -12.29
N ARG A 129 -0.26 3.78 -12.59
CA ARG A 129 0.35 3.69 -13.92
C ARG A 129 -0.65 3.25 -14.99
N LEU A 130 -1.49 2.25 -14.70
CA LEU A 130 -2.55 1.83 -15.62
C LEU A 130 -3.55 2.97 -15.87
N LEU A 131 -3.95 3.70 -14.83
CA LEU A 131 -4.86 4.84 -14.93
C LEU A 131 -4.22 6.06 -15.61
N GLY A 132 -2.98 5.96 -16.08
CA GLY A 132 -2.28 7.01 -16.81
C GLY A 132 -1.63 8.08 -15.93
N ILE A 133 -1.57 7.88 -14.62
CA ILE A 133 -0.94 8.81 -13.67
C ILE A 133 0.52 8.38 -13.46
N PRO A 134 1.52 9.21 -13.82
CA PRO A 134 2.93 8.88 -13.63
C PRO A 134 3.25 8.63 -12.16
N CYS A 135 3.61 7.40 -11.82
CA CYS A 135 3.79 7.00 -10.42
C CYS A 135 5.11 6.26 -10.19
N ARG A 136 5.76 6.53 -9.06
CA ARG A 136 6.97 5.85 -8.59
C ARG A 136 6.88 5.48 -7.11
N VAL A 137 7.55 4.38 -6.75
CA VAL A 137 7.68 3.92 -5.36
C VAL A 137 8.84 4.66 -4.69
N VAL A 138 8.61 5.17 -3.48
CA VAL A 138 9.57 5.92 -2.68
C VAL A 138 9.77 5.23 -1.34
N ILE A 139 11.02 5.20 -0.87
CA ILE A 139 11.42 4.53 0.36
C ILE A 139 12.08 5.55 1.27
N ASN A 140 11.65 5.57 2.54
CA ASN A 140 12.27 6.35 3.59
C ASN A 140 12.80 5.43 4.69
N PHE A 141 14.10 5.48 4.97
CA PHE A 141 14.72 4.71 6.05
C PHE A 141 14.66 5.49 7.36
N LYS A 142 14.55 4.77 8.49
CA LYS A 142 14.30 5.37 9.81
C LYS A 142 13.06 6.29 9.78
N SER A 143 11.97 5.78 9.21
CA SER A 143 10.76 6.55 9.03
C SER A 143 10.03 6.70 10.37
N ALA A 144 9.93 7.93 10.84
CA ALA A 144 9.15 8.28 12.01
C ALA A 144 7.65 8.09 11.73
N HIS A 145 6.98 7.35 12.59
CA HIS A 145 5.52 7.30 12.69
C HIS A 145 5.13 8.04 13.96
N ASN A 146 4.91 9.35 13.81
CA ASN A 146 4.47 10.26 14.86
C ASN A 146 2.93 10.24 14.89
N THR A 147 2.36 9.92 16.04
CA THR A 147 0.91 9.80 16.25
C THR A 147 0.22 11.11 16.68
N ASN A 148 0.97 12.12 17.12
CA ASN A 148 0.44 13.40 17.62
C ASN A 148 0.82 14.63 16.76
N SER A 149 1.55 14.41 15.66
CA SER A 149 1.99 15.44 14.69
C SER A 149 2.80 16.61 15.29
N ASN A 150 3.45 16.43 16.44
CA ASN A 150 4.25 17.47 17.11
C ASN A 150 5.71 17.57 16.60
N LEU A 151 6.07 16.80 15.58
CA LEU A 151 7.42 16.69 14.99
C LEU A 151 8.51 16.11 15.92
N THR A 152 8.16 15.60 17.10
CA THR A 152 9.05 14.83 17.98
C THR A 152 8.69 13.35 17.95
N ILE A 153 9.62 12.47 18.35
CA ILE A 153 9.37 11.04 18.53
C ILE A 153 9.93 10.66 19.88
N ASP A 154 9.08 10.13 20.75
CA ASP A 154 9.48 9.74 22.10
C ASP A 154 9.74 8.22 22.18
N GLU A 155 11.00 7.85 22.42
CA GLU A 155 11.40 6.48 22.70
C GLU A 155 11.71 6.30 24.19
N TYR A 156 11.03 5.35 24.82
CA TYR A 156 11.16 5.06 26.24
C TYR A 156 11.94 3.77 26.42
N HIS A 157 12.97 3.79 27.28
CA HIS A 157 13.75 2.60 27.65
C HIS A 157 13.56 2.31 29.15
N SER A 158 13.69 1.03 29.54
CA SER A 158 13.83 0.68 30.96
C SER A 158 15.22 1.09 31.49
N ASP A 159 15.36 1.16 32.81
CA ASP A 159 16.57 1.64 33.49
C ASP A 159 17.86 0.87 33.13
N TYR A 160 17.70 -0.34 32.57
CA TYR A 160 18.81 -1.19 32.10
C TYR A 160 19.03 -1.11 30.58
N GLY A 161 18.30 -0.27 29.85
CA GLY A 161 18.46 -0.01 28.41
C GLY A 161 18.03 -1.14 27.47
N VAL A 162 17.68 -2.32 27.99
CA VAL A 162 17.54 -3.55 27.20
C VAL A 162 16.23 -3.66 26.44
N ALA A 163 15.13 -3.10 26.96
CA ALA A 163 13.82 -3.21 26.35
C ALA A 163 13.17 -1.83 26.15
N LYS A 164 12.79 -1.54 24.92
CA LYS A 164 11.98 -0.38 24.58
C LYS A 164 10.58 -0.57 25.18
N LYS A 165 10.10 0.41 25.94
CA LYS A 165 8.71 0.44 26.42
C LYS A 165 7.79 0.82 25.27
N THR A 166 6.54 0.34 25.34
CA THR A 166 5.51 0.68 24.36
C THR A 166 5.30 2.19 24.31
N SER A 167 5.50 2.77 23.14
CA SER A 167 5.15 4.15 22.81
C SER A 167 4.16 4.12 21.65
N PRO A 168 3.18 5.04 21.60
CA PRO A 168 2.35 5.19 20.41
C PRO A 168 3.19 5.62 19.19
N ASP A 169 4.30 6.32 19.42
CA ASP A 169 5.26 6.68 18.38
C ASP A 169 6.23 5.53 18.11
N SER A 170 6.60 5.36 16.83
CA SER A 170 7.54 4.32 16.43
C SER A 170 8.45 4.80 15.30
N ILE A 171 9.69 4.32 15.29
CA ILE A 171 10.61 4.49 14.18
C ILE A 171 10.64 3.18 13.42
N TRP A 172 10.17 3.20 12.18
CA TRP A 172 10.21 2.05 11.29
C TRP A 172 11.58 1.98 10.65
N ASN A 173 12.15 0.77 10.53
CA ASN A 173 13.42 0.58 9.82
C ASN A 173 13.38 1.21 8.42
N PHE A 174 12.24 1.04 7.74
CA PHE A 174 11.88 1.76 6.53
C PHE A 174 10.35 1.83 6.39
N HIS A 175 9.88 2.84 5.67
CA HIS A 175 8.51 2.97 5.20
C HIS A 175 8.51 3.24 3.69
N VAL A 176 7.50 2.75 2.99
CA VAL A 176 7.41 2.81 1.54
C VAL A 176 6.06 3.39 1.15
N TRP A 177 6.07 4.38 0.26
CA TRP A 177 4.88 5.00 -0.32
C TRP A 177 5.06 5.25 -1.82
N THR A 178 4.12 5.98 -2.42
CA THR A 178 4.16 6.37 -3.83
C THR A 178 4.12 7.88 -4.01
N GLU A 179 4.80 8.38 -5.04
CA GLU A 179 4.61 9.73 -5.58
C GLU A 179 3.92 9.62 -6.93
N ALA A 180 2.84 10.37 -7.13
CA ALA A 180 1.96 10.34 -8.29
C ALA A 180 1.49 11.76 -8.66
#